data_AF-A0A248YMQ6-F1
#
_entry.id   AF-A0A248YMQ6-F1
#
_cell.length_a   1.000
_cell.length_b   1.000
_cell.length_c   1.000
_cell.angle_alpha   90.00
_cell.angle_beta   90.00
_cell.angle_gamma   90.00
#
_symmetry.space_group_name_H-M   'P 1'
#
loop_
_entity.id
_entity.type
_entity.pdbx_description
1 polymer ?
#
loop_
_entity_poly.entity_id
_entity_poly.type
_entity_poly.pdbx_seq_one_letter_code
_entity_poly.pdbx_strand_id
1 'polypeptide(L)'
;MRQTGTPIVVGEFNAVFNGDDELKVMRRNLLSDQLDIYDKHQAGWIYWGYKDIGLAALLSVDPDSPWLRRIAPMVEKKARLAVDLWGGDLANIADVLAPVREVFAREFPDYCPFPWGADFRINRLIPHTLFSEALAAEFGELFRGLDADGIDELMRSFRLENCRPRHDLIALLDSAGGRR
;
A
#
# COMPACT_ATOMS: atom_id res chain seq x y z
N MET A 1 -18.76 3.64 -21.41
CA MET A 1 -19.17 2.33 -20.85
C MET A 1 -20.68 2.25 -20.65
N ARG A 2 -21.29 3.05 -19.76
CA ARG A 2 -22.77 2.99 -19.56
C ARG A 2 -23.58 3.39 -20.80
N GLN A 3 -23.20 4.47 -21.48
CA GLN A 3 -23.86 4.90 -22.73
C GLN A 3 -23.75 3.86 -23.86
N THR A 4 -22.73 3.00 -23.79
CA THR A 4 -22.40 2.02 -24.83
C THR A 4 -22.78 0.59 -24.45
N GLY A 5 -23.40 0.36 -23.28
CA GLY A 5 -23.70 -0.97 -22.75
C GLY A 5 -22.47 -1.84 -22.47
N THR A 6 -21.27 -1.25 -22.42
CA THR A 6 -20.02 -1.97 -22.20
C THR A 6 -19.91 -2.37 -20.72
N PRO A 7 -19.60 -3.64 -20.40
CA PRO A 7 -19.33 -4.07 -19.03
C PRO A 7 -18.22 -3.23 -18.37
N ILE A 8 -18.39 -2.97 -17.07
CA ILE A 8 -17.41 -2.21 -16.27
C ILE A 8 -16.69 -3.20 -15.37
N VAL A 9 -15.35 -3.11 -15.33
CA VAL A 9 -14.53 -3.83 -14.36
C VAL A 9 -13.54 -2.86 -13.72
N VAL A 10 -13.57 -2.75 -12.39
CA VAL A 10 -12.54 -2.08 -11.61
C VAL A 10 -11.43 -3.08 -11.32
N GLY A 11 -10.34 -2.97 -12.09
CA GLY A 11 -9.25 -3.95 -12.07
C GLY A 11 -8.43 -3.96 -10.78
N GLU A 12 -8.35 -2.84 -10.07
CA GLU A 12 -7.63 -2.73 -8.80
C GLU A 12 -8.26 -1.64 -7.92
N PHE A 13 -8.47 -1.97 -6.65
CA PHE A 13 -8.81 -1.03 -5.57
C PHE A 13 -8.45 -1.68 -4.23
N ASN A 14 -8.20 -0.87 -3.20
CA ASN A 14 -7.93 -1.37 -1.86
C ASN A 14 -8.28 -0.36 -0.77
N ALA A 15 -8.12 -0.79 0.47
CA ALA A 15 -8.07 0.10 1.63
C ALA A 15 -6.82 -0.25 2.44
N VAL A 16 -6.06 0.77 2.86
CA VAL A 16 -4.87 0.59 3.69
C VAL A 16 -5.28 0.60 5.17
N PHE A 17 -4.86 -0.38 5.96
CA PHE A 17 -5.26 -0.54 7.37
C PHE A 17 -4.13 -0.21 8.36
N ASN A 18 -3.25 0.74 8.03
CA ASN A 18 -2.29 1.32 8.97
C ASN A 18 -2.95 2.40 9.87
N GLY A 19 -2.28 2.78 10.96
CA GLY A 19 -2.76 3.80 11.90
C GLY A 19 -3.51 3.21 13.10
N ASP A 20 -4.23 4.08 13.82
CA ASP A 20 -5.09 3.71 14.94
C ASP A 20 -6.35 2.96 14.50
N ASP A 21 -7.09 2.45 15.46
CA ASP A 21 -8.28 1.63 15.20
C ASP A 21 -9.46 2.45 14.66
N GLU A 22 -9.57 3.73 15.02
CA GLU A 22 -10.60 4.62 14.49
C GLU A 22 -10.41 4.83 12.98
N LEU A 23 -9.18 5.07 12.55
CA LEU A 23 -8.83 5.24 11.14
C LEU A 23 -9.09 3.96 10.33
N LYS A 24 -8.77 2.79 10.90
CA LYS A 24 -9.07 1.49 10.26
C LYS A 24 -10.57 1.28 10.09
N VAL A 25 -11.37 1.58 11.10
CA VAL A 25 -12.84 1.49 11.04
C VAL A 25 -13.39 2.43 9.96
N MET A 26 -12.93 3.69 9.94
CA MET A 26 -13.34 4.66 8.92
C MET A 26 -13.04 4.16 7.51
N ARG A 27 -11.82 3.66 7.27
CA ARG A 27 -11.43 3.14 5.94
C ARG A 27 -12.20 1.90 5.54
N ARG A 28 -12.56 1.04 6.51
CA ARG A 28 -13.44 -0.11 6.27
C ARG A 28 -14.84 0.32 5.85
N ASN A 29 -15.39 1.35 6.49
CA ASN A 29 -16.70 1.90 6.12
C ASN A 29 -16.67 2.51 4.72
N LEU A 30 -15.62 3.29 4.41
CA LEU A 30 -15.43 3.85 3.08
C LEU A 30 -15.31 2.77 1.99
N LEU A 31 -14.62 1.66 2.29
CA LEU A 31 -14.54 0.51 1.39
C LEU A 31 -15.93 -0.12 1.17
N SER A 32 -16.76 -0.21 2.22
CA SER A 32 -18.14 -0.69 2.09
C SER A 32 -18.96 0.21 1.16
N ASP A 33 -18.90 1.53 1.36
CA ASP A 33 -19.62 2.50 0.52
C ASP A 33 -19.17 2.40 -0.95
N GLN A 34 -17.87 2.21 -1.18
CA GLN A 34 -17.31 2.00 -2.52
C GLN A 34 -17.83 0.72 -3.18
N LEU A 35 -17.95 -0.37 -2.43
CA LEU A 35 -18.51 -1.64 -2.92
C LEU A 35 -20.01 -1.51 -3.25
N ASP A 36 -20.77 -0.73 -2.48
CA ASP A 36 -22.18 -0.46 -2.76
C ASP A 36 -22.36 0.38 -4.04
N ILE A 37 -21.42 1.30 -4.33
CA ILE A 37 -21.38 2.00 -5.62
C ILE A 37 -21.11 1.03 -6.77
N TYR A 38 -20.19 0.07 -6.59
CA TYR A 38 -19.90 -0.93 -7.61
C TYR A 38 -21.11 -1.81 -7.90
N ASP A 39 -21.80 -2.25 -6.85
CA ASP A 39 -23.04 -3.03 -6.95
C ASP A 39 -24.15 -2.26 -7.69
N LYS A 40 -24.41 -1.00 -7.27
CA LYS A 40 -25.38 -0.10 -7.91
C LYS A 40 -25.13 0.08 -9.41
N HIS A 41 -23.88 0.00 -9.85
CA HIS A 41 -23.49 0.16 -11.24
C HIS A 41 -23.17 -1.17 -11.95
N GLN A 42 -23.43 -2.30 -11.31
CA GLN A 42 -23.14 -3.65 -11.82
C GLN A 42 -21.69 -3.78 -12.30
N ALA A 43 -20.76 -3.11 -11.61
CA ALA A 43 -19.34 -3.15 -11.93
C ALA A 43 -18.71 -4.44 -11.35
N GLY A 44 -18.03 -5.19 -12.22
CA GLY A 44 -17.04 -6.17 -11.78
C GLY A 44 -15.91 -5.50 -11.02
N TRP A 45 -15.27 -6.21 -10.09
CA TRP A 45 -14.18 -5.64 -9.32
C TRP A 45 -13.19 -6.72 -8.88
N ILE A 46 -11.95 -6.32 -8.69
CA ILE A 46 -10.86 -7.18 -8.20
C ILE A 46 -10.17 -6.42 -7.06
N TYR A 47 -10.23 -6.98 -5.86
CA TYR A 47 -9.60 -6.37 -4.69
C TYR A 47 -8.09 -6.60 -4.71
N TRP A 48 -7.32 -5.53 -4.52
CA TRP A 48 -5.88 -5.60 -4.35
C TRP A 48 -5.54 -5.56 -2.84
N GLY A 49 -4.80 -6.49 -2.26
CA GLY A 49 -4.21 -7.71 -2.81
C GLY A 49 -4.53 -8.93 -1.95
N TYR A 50 -4.03 -10.08 -2.38
CA TYR A 50 -4.29 -11.34 -1.69
C TYR A 50 -3.40 -11.56 -0.47
N LYS A 51 -2.09 -11.31 -0.59
CA LYS A 51 -1.08 -11.43 0.48
C LYS A 51 -0.20 -10.20 0.56
N ASP A 52 0.12 -9.77 1.77
CA ASP A 52 1.13 -8.73 2.02
C ASP A 52 1.83 -8.92 3.39
N ILE A 53 2.53 -7.88 3.84
CA ILE A 53 3.24 -7.84 5.11
C ILE A 53 2.50 -7.04 6.21
N GLY A 54 1.18 -6.88 6.10
CA GLY A 54 0.35 -6.24 7.12
C GLY A 54 -0.23 -4.87 6.76
N LEU A 55 -0.35 -4.51 5.48
CA LEU A 55 -0.80 -3.18 5.06
C LEU A 55 -2.29 -3.14 4.66
N ALA A 56 -2.68 -3.84 3.61
CA ALA A 56 -3.98 -3.76 2.94
C ALA A 56 -4.54 -5.13 2.50
N ALA A 57 -3.71 -6.17 2.40
CA ALA A 57 -4.15 -7.44 1.83
C ALA A 57 -5.06 -8.26 2.75
N LEU A 58 -5.78 -9.22 2.15
CA LEU A 58 -6.67 -10.17 2.84
C LEU A 58 -5.93 -11.06 3.82
N LEU A 59 -4.71 -11.44 3.46
CA LEU A 59 -3.82 -12.24 4.28
C LEU A 59 -2.54 -11.44 4.51
N SER A 60 -2.08 -11.36 5.75
CA SER A 60 -0.76 -10.83 6.06
C SER A 60 0.17 -11.96 6.47
N VAL A 61 1.43 -11.89 6.06
CA VAL A 61 2.48 -12.76 6.62
C VAL A 61 2.52 -12.61 8.14
N ASP A 62 2.79 -13.70 8.86
CA ASP A 62 2.98 -13.64 10.32
C ASP A 62 4.10 -12.64 10.69
N PRO A 63 3.84 -11.66 11.59
CA PRO A 63 4.85 -10.72 12.09
C PRO A 63 6.12 -11.38 12.62
N ASP A 64 6.00 -12.60 13.16
CA ASP A 64 7.09 -13.40 13.69
C ASP A 64 7.65 -14.39 12.64
N SER A 65 7.30 -14.24 11.37
CA SER A 65 7.84 -15.08 10.30
C SER A 65 9.33 -14.83 10.04
N PRO A 66 10.06 -15.81 9.51
CA PRO A 66 11.43 -15.61 9.03
C PRO A 66 11.57 -14.43 8.06
N TRP A 67 10.62 -14.26 7.14
CA TRP A 67 10.61 -13.14 6.20
C TRP A 67 10.54 -11.79 6.90
N LEU A 68 9.55 -11.57 7.77
CA LEU A 68 9.36 -10.27 8.42
C LEU A 68 10.47 -9.94 9.39
N ARG A 69 10.98 -10.92 10.14
CA ARG A 69 12.18 -10.72 11.00
C ARG A 69 13.40 -10.30 10.18
N ARG A 70 13.62 -10.91 9.01
CA ARG A 70 14.76 -10.60 8.14
C ARG A 70 14.70 -9.17 7.60
N ILE A 71 13.52 -8.72 7.18
CA ILE A 71 13.35 -7.40 6.56
C ILE A 71 13.00 -6.27 7.54
N ALA A 72 12.79 -6.58 8.83
CA ALA A 72 12.39 -5.61 9.85
C ALA A 72 13.26 -4.33 9.86
N PRO A 73 14.60 -4.38 9.79
CA PRO A 73 15.42 -3.18 9.76
C PRO A 73 15.12 -2.28 8.54
N MET A 74 14.79 -2.88 7.39
CA MET A 74 14.38 -2.13 6.21
C MET A 74 12.98 -1.54 6.39
N VAL A 75 12.02 -2.31 6.93
CA VAL A 75 10.67 -1.80 7.20
C VAL A 75 10.72 -0.58 8.12
N GLU A 76 11.51 -0.63 9.20
CA GLU A 76 11.73 0.49 10.10
C GLU A 76 12.37 1.69 9.39
N LYS A 77 13.40 1.46 8.58
CA LYS A 77 14.08 2.52 7.82
C LYS A 77 13.13 3.18 6.81
N LYS A 78 12.32 2.38 6.11
CA LYS A 78 11.30 2.86 5.17
C LYS A 78 10.25 3.71 5.87
N ALA A 79 9.80 3.31 7.07
CA ALA A 79 8.85 4.08 7.86
C ALA A 79 9.41 5.44 8.29
N ARG A 80 10.65 5.49 8.79
CA ARG A 80 11.32 6.75 9.15
C ARG A 80 11.49 7.69 7.95
N LEU A 81 11.72 7.14 6.76
CA LEU A 81 11.97 7.92 5.55
C LEU A 81 10.70 8.17 4.70
N ALA A 82 9.53 7.70 5.16
CA ALA A 82 8.25 7.84 4.47
C ALA A 82 8.27 7.40 2.98
N VAL A 83 9.10 6.41 2.64
CA VAL A 83 9.35 6.07 1.22
C VAL A 83 8.19 5.33 0.56
N ASP A 84 7.36 4.64 1.34
CA ASP A 84 6.18 3.95 0.83
C ASP A 84 5.07 4.94 0.51
N LEU A 85 4.72 5.07 -0.77
CA LEU A 85 3.59 5.90 -1.22
C LEU A 85 2.29 5.53 -0.51
N TRP A 86 2.08 4.24 -0.30
CA TRP A 86 0.94 3.70 0.43
C TRP A 86 1.37 3.31 1.84
N GLY A 87 0.86 4.02 2.84
CA GLY A 87 1.10 3.72 4.24
C GLY A 87 2.33 4.38 4.87
N GLY A 88 3.13 5.13 4.11
CA GLY A 88 4.15 6.02 4.67
C GLY A 88 3.55 7.24 5.36
N ASP A 89 4.29 7.79 6.32
CA ASP A 89 3.93 9.02 7.03
C ASP A 89 4.93 10.13 6.71
N LEU A 90 4.52 11.06 5.85
CA LEU A 90 5.35 12.19 5.41
C LEU A 90 5.70 13.15 6.55
N ALA A 91 5.02 13.08 7.70
CA ALA A 91 5.40 13.86 8.88
C ALA A 91 6.83 13.53 9.36
N ASN A 92 7.28 12.29 9.15
CA ASN A 92 8.62 11.84 9.55
C ASN A 92 9.77 12.52 8.80
N ILE A 93 9.49 13.15 7.66
CA ILE A 93 10.47 13.85 6.82
C ILE A 93 9.99 15.25 6.41
N ALA A 94 9.07 15.84 7.19
CA ALA A 94 8.48 17.12 6.86
C ALA A 94 9.52 18.24 6.74
N ASP A 95 10.54 18.21 7.61
CA ASP A 95 11.69 19.12 7.62
C ASP A 95 12.55 18.99 6.35
N VAL A 96 12.66 17.79 5.79
CA VAL A 96 13.38 17.53 4.53
C VAL A 96 12.61 18.09 3.33
N LEU A 97 11.28 17.95 3.32
CA LEU A 97 10.43 18.35 2.19
C LEU A 97 10.06 19.84 2.21
N ALA A 98 10.01 20.47 3.38
CA ALA A 98 9.57 21.85 3.55
C ALA A 98 10.34 22.86 2.68
N PRO A 99 11.69 22.83 2.59
CA PRO A 99 12.43 23.78 1.74
C PRO A 99 12.10 23.66 0.25
N VAL A 100 11.89 22.44 -0.23
CA VAL A 100 11.50 22.19 -1.63
C VAL A 100 10.10 22.73 -1.90
N ARG A 101 9.16 22.46 -0.99
CA ARG A 101 7.78 22.98 -1.08
C ARG A 101 7.75 24.51 -1.08
N GLU A 102 8.59 25.15 -0.24
CA GLU A 102 8.68 26.61 -0.19
C GLU A 102 9.18 27.21 -1.51
N VAL A 103 10.20 26.62 -2.12
CA VAL A 103 10.68 27.05 -3.45
C VAL A 103 9.58 26.93 -4.49
N PHE A 104 8.81 25.84 -4.51
CA PHE A 104 7.69 25.69 -5.43
C PHE A 104 6.58 26.71 -5.18
N ALA A 105 6.22 26.96 -3.93
CA ALA A 105 5.21 27.95 -3.59
C ALA A 105 5.62 29.38 -4.01
N ARG A 106 6.91 29.72 -3.91
CA ARG A 106 7.43 31.05 -4.23
C ARG A 106 7.68 31.26 -5.72
N GLU A 107 8.38 30.32 -6.37
CA GLU A 107 8.88 30.48 -7.73
C GLU A 107 7.94 29.88 -8.78
N PHE A 108 7.12 28.91 -8.39
CA PHE A 108 6.27 28.14 -9.31
C PHE A 108 4.81 28.00 -8.81
N PRO A 109 4.13 29.10 -8.40
CA PRO A 109 2.80 29.02 -7.77
C PRO A 109 1.73 28.41 -8.67
N ASP A 110 1.86 28.53 -10.00
CA ASP A 110 0.92 27.99 -10.98
C ASP A 110 1.25 26.55 -11.42
N TYR A 111 2.32 25.95 -10.91
CA TYR A 111 2.70 24.58 -11.27
C TYR A 111 1.75 23.57 -10.61
N CYS A 112 0.73 23.14 -11.36
CA CYS A 112 -0.24 22.15 -10.90
C CYS A 112 -0.32 20.95 -11.86
N PRO A 113 0.69 20.06 -11.86
CA PRO A 113 0.69 18.91 -12.75
C PRO A 113 -0.46 17.95 -12.41
N PHE A 114 -1.12 17.45 -13.45
CA PHE A 114 -2.08 16.35 -13.30
C PHE A 114 -1.38 15.09 -12.74
N PRO A 115 -2.05 14.27 -11.89
CA PRO A 115 -3.41 14.44 -11.38
C PRO A 115 -3.55 15.21 -10.06
N TRP A 116 -2.47 15.40 -9.29
CA TRP A 116 -2.57 15.82 -7.88
C TRP A 116 -1.68 17.00 -7.49
N GLY A 117 -1.15 17.73 -8.46
CA GLY A 117 -0.41 18.98 -8.23
C GLY A 117 1.04 18.80 -7.80
N ALA A 118 1.67 19.94 -7.47
CA ALA A 118 3.10 20.02 -7.18
C ALA A 118 3.51 19.18 -5.97
N ASP A 119 2.73 19.22 -4.89
CA ASP A 119 3.07 18.52 -3.65
C ASP A 119 3.16 17.00 -3.88
N PHE A 120 2.17 16.42 -4.56
CA PHE A 120 2.22 15.02 -4.92
C PHE A 120 3.44 14.69 -5.79
N ARG A 121 3.79 15.57 -6.75
CA ARG A 121 4.95 15.38 -7.60
C ARG A 121 6.25 15.41 -6.80
N ILE A 122 6.38 16.32 -5.84
CA ILE A 122 7.52 16.41 -4.90
C ILE A 122 7.63 15.11 -4.10
N ASN A 123 6.55 14.67 -3.46
CA ASN A 123 6.53 13.44 -2.67
C ASN A 123 6.87 12.21 -3.55
N ARG A 124 6.34 12.16 -4.78
CA ARG A 124 6.66 11.08 -5.72
C ARG A 124 8.15 11.04 -6.07
N LEU A 125 8.76 12.19 -6.34
CA LEU A 125 10.14 12.26 -6.81
C LEU A 125 11.16 12.05 -5.69
N ILE A 126 10.91 12.60 -4.50
CA ILE A 126 11.89 12.58 -3.42
C ILE A 126 11.77 11.30 -2.59
N PRO A 127 10.81 11.14 -1.66
CA PRO A 127 10.78 9.95 -0.82
C PRO A 127 10.40 8.69 -1.61
N HIS A 128 9.46 8.77 -2.56
CA HIS A 128 8.95 7.57 -3.22
C HIS A 128 9.78 7.08 -4.41
N THR A 129 10.74 7.88 -4.89
CA THR A 129 11.64 7.52 -5.99
C THR A 129 13.09 7.61 -5.53
N LEU A 130 13.61 8.82 -5.28
CA LEU A 130 15.03 9.01 -4.94
C LEU A 130 15.44 8.25 -3.67
N PHE A 131 14.69 8.38 -2.57
CA PHE A 131 15.05 7.67 -1.32
C PHE A 131 14.82 6.16 -1.47
N SER A 132 13.71 5.75 -2.09
CA SER A 132 13.44 4.34 -2.39
C SER A 132 14.57 3.68 -3.20
N GLU A 133 15.08 4.35 -4.24
CA GLU A 133 16.17 3.84 -5.08
C GLU A 133 17.47 3.68 -4.27
N ALA A 134 17.79 4.63 -3.40
CA ALA A 134 18.96 4.55 -2.53
C ALA A 134 18.89 3.33 -1.58
N LEU A 135 17.68 2.88 -1.20
CA LEU A 135 17.49 1.71 -0.33
C LEU A 135 17.55 0.37 -1.08
N ALA A 136 17.50 0.35 -2.41
CA ALA A 136 17.37 -0.89 -3.18
C ALA A 136 18.57 -1.84 -2.97
N ALA A 137 19.78 -1.30 -3.03
CA ALA A 137 21.00 -2.09 -2.78
C ALA A 137 21.03 -2.61 -1.34
N GLU A 138 20.73 -1.75 -0.36
CA GLU A 138 20.66 -2.12 1.05
C GLU A 138 19.61 -3.21 1.33
N PHE A 139 18.49 -3.21 0.62
CA PHE A 139 17.50 -4.29 0.73
C PHE A 139 18.06 -5.62 0.22
N GLY A 140 18.76 -5.62 -0.91
CA GLY A 140 19.42 -6.82 -1.44
C GLY A 140 20.45 -7.40 -0.48
N GLU A 141 21.17 -6.54 0.24
CA GLU A 141 22.15 -6.95 1.25
C GLU A 141 21.56 -7.76 2.40
N LEU A 142 20.27 -7.57 2.70
CA LEU A 142 19.56 -8.39 3.69
C LEU A 142 19.44 -9.86 3.28
N PHE A 143 19.80 -10.25 2.06
CA PHE A 143 19.74 -11.64 1.60
C PHE A 143 21.12 -12.19 1.25
N ARG A 144 22.20 -11.42 1.46
CA ARG A 144 23.56 -11.86 1.19
C ARG A 144 23.89 -13.11 2.02
N GLY A 145 24.49 -14.10 1.34
CA GLY A 145 24.94 -15.35 1.95
C GLY A 145 23.85 -16.41 2.15
N LEU A 146 22.61 -16.16 1.70
CA LEU A 146 21.60 -17.22 1.65
C LEU A 146 21.86 -18.17 0.48
N ASP A 147 21.72 -19.46 0.76
CA ASP A 147 21.63 -20.50 -0.26
C ASP A 147 20.15 -20.74 -0.65
N ALA A 148 19.92 -21.72 -1.52
CA ALA A 148 18.59 -22.06 -1.99
C ALA A 148 17.66 -22.50 -0.86
N ASP A 149 18.16 -23.25 0.12
CA ASP A 149 17.37 -23.74 1.25
C ASP A 149 16.96 -22.59 2.18
N GLY A 150 17.87 -21.64 2.44
CA GLY A 150 17.57 -20.44 3.20
C GLY A 150 16.56 -19.53 2.49
N ILE A 151 16.61 -19.41 1.17
CA ILE A 151 15.59 -18.70 0.39
C ILE A 151 14.24 -19.42 0.50
N ASP A 152 14.20 -20.75 0.38
CA ASP A 152 12.96 -21.52 0.51
C ASP A 152 12.34 -21.35 1.91
N GLU A 153 13.15 -21.40 2.98
CA GLU A 153 12.67 -21.14 4.34
C GLU A 153 12.02 -19.76 4.48
N LEU A 154 12.65 -18.71 3.93
CA LEU A 154 12.06 -17.36 3.93
C LEU A 154 10.75 -17.33 3.16
N MET A 155 10.71 -17.90 1.95
CA MET A 155 9.53 -17.90 1.09
C MET A 155 8.37 -18.73 1.66
N ARG A 156 8.65 -19.72 2.51
CA ARG A 156 7.60 -20.47 3.26
C ARG A 156 6.75 -19.56 4.15
N SER A 157 7.26 -18.38 4.55
CA SER A 157 6.47 -17.37 5.27
C SER A 157 5.20 -16.94 4.53
N PHE A 158 5.17 -17.06 3.20
CA PHE A 158 4.02 -16.71 2.36
C PHE A 158 3.10 -17.90 2.07
N ARG A 159 3.34 -19.09 2.62
CA ARG A 159 2.38 -20.20 2.50
C ARG A 159 1.08 -19.85 3.19
N LEU A 160 -0.04 -20.36 2.67
CA LEU A 160 -1.37 -19.97 3.16
C LEU A 160 -1.54 -20.25 4.65
N GLU A 161 -1.08 -21.42 5.09
CA GLU A 161 -1.10 -21.86 6.49
C GLU A 161 -0.24 -21.00 7.42
N ASN A 162 0.70 -20.21 6.88
CA ASN A 162 1.60 -19.32 7.61
C ASN A 162 1.18 -17.85 7.52
N CYS A 163 0.07 -17.54 6.85
CA CYS A 163 -0.47 -16.19 6.78
C CYS A 163 -1.65 -16.03 7.73
N ARG A 164 -1.78 -14.83 8.31
CA ARG A 164 -2.88 -14.43 9.18
C ARG A 164 -4.00 -13.78 8.36
N PRO A 165 -5.24 -14.31 8.41
CA PRO A 165 -6.37 -13.72 7.68
C PRO A 165 -6.94 -12.47 8.37
N ARG A 166 -7.35 -11.48 7.56
CA ARG A 166 -8.19 -10.35 7.99
C ARG A 166 -9.66 -10.72 7.84
N HIS A 167 -10.20 -11.40 8.84
CA HIS A 167 -11.56 -11.95 8.79
C HIS A 167 -12.64 -10.90 8.52
N ASP A 168 -12.50 -9.70 9.07
CA ASP A 168 -13.45 -8.60 8.93
C ASP A 168 -13.50 -8.02 7.51
N LEU A 169 -12.36 -7.96 6.83
CA LEU A 169 -12.22 -7.57 5.43
C LEU A 169 -12.70 -8.68 4.50
N ILE A 170 -12.30 -9.93 4.77
CA ILE A 170 -12.74 -11.10 3.98
C ILE A 170 -14.27 -11.19 4.02
N ALA A 171 -14.89 -11.08 5.20
CA ALA A 171 -16.34 -11.11 5.33
C ALA A 171 -17.04 -9.97 4.58
N LEU A 172 -16.44 -8.77 4.57
CA LEU A 172 -16.96 -7.63 3.81
C LEU A 172 -16.95 -7.91 2.30
N LEU A 173 -15.83 -8.40 1.78
CA LEU A 173 -15.70 -8.69 0.34
C LEU A 173 -16.57 -9.87 -0.10
N ASP A 174 -16.67 -10.92 0.71
CA ASP A 174 -17.53 -12.08 0.44
C ASP A 174 -19.00 -11.65 0.37
N SER A 175 -19.45 -10.88 1.37
CA SER A 175 -20.80 -10.31 1.39
C SER A 175 -21.06 -9.45 0.15
N ALA A 176 -20.10 -8.61 -0.26
CA ALA A 176 -20.24 -7.76 -1.43
C ALA A 176 -20.21 -8.53 -2.76
N GLY A 177 -19.46 -9.64 -2.83
CA GLY A 177 -19.36 -10.51 -4.01
C GLY A 177 -20.61 -11.34 -4.24
N GLY A 178 -21.26 -11.80 -3.16
CA GLY A 178 -22.45 -12.65 -3.20
C GLY A 178 -23.78 -11.93 -3.50
N ARG A 179 -23.79 -10.60 -3.64
CA ARG A 179 -25.01 -9.79 -3.94
C ARG A 179 -25.46 -9.84 -5.41
N ARG A 180 -24.81 -10.66 -6.24
CA ARG A 180 -25.06 -10.74 -7.70
C ARG A 180 -26.02 -11.85 -8.08
#